data_AF-A0A1W9XF67-F1
#
_entry.id   AF-A0A1W9XF67-F1
#
_cell.length_a   1.000
_cell.length_b   1.000
_cell.length_c   1.000
_cell.angle_alpha   90.00
_cell.angle_beta   90.00
_cell.angle_gamma   90.00
#
_symmetry.space_group_name_H-M   'P 1'
#
loop_
_entity.id
_entity.type
_entity.pdbx_description
1 polymer ?
#
loop_
_entity_poly.entity_id
_entity_poly.type
_entity_poly.pdbx_seq_one_letter_code
_entity_poly.pdbx_strand_id
1 'polypeptide(L)' 'MIAPQPRHWERQDTSYCPDLILMDIQLPVLSGLDATRQIRSDDRMAKIPVVAVTASAMKGDREKILEAGCDVIICPNN' A
#
# COMPACT_ATOMS: atom_id res chain seq x y z
N MET A 1 -18.55 -23.91 23.80
CA MET A 1 -18.78 -23.14 22.57
C MET A 1 -17.66 -22.11 22.49
N ILE A 2 -16.70 -22.24 21.56
CA ILE A 2 -15.56 -21.32 21.43
C ILE A 2 -15.92 -20.30 20.35
N ALA A 3 -15.89 -19.01 20.68
CA ALA A 3 -16.07 -17.95 19.68
C ALA A 3 -14.89 -17.99 18.68
N PRO A 4 -15.13 -17.84 17.37
CA PRO A 4 -14.06 -17.80 16.39
C PRO A 4 -13.12 -16.62 16.68
N GLN A 5 -11.81 -16.88 16.60
CA GLN A 5 -10.81 -15.81 16.70
C GLN A 5 -11.00 -14.83 15.53
N PRO A 6 -10.89 -13.50 15.77
CA PRO A 6 -10.99 -12.51 14.71
C PRO A 6 -9.91 -12.75 13.66
N ARG A 7 -10.30 -12.61 12.39
CA ARG A 7 -9.36 -12.70 11.27
C ARG A 7 -8.29 -11.62 11.45
N HIS A 8 -7.08 -11.85 10.94
CA HIS A 8 -5.99 -10.88 11.12
C HIS A 8 -6.35 -9.47 10.62
N TRP A 9 -7.22 -9.34 9.61
CA TRP A 9 -7.70 -8.04 9.09
C TRP A 9 -8.78 -7.37 9.95
N GLU A 10 -9.36 -8.06 10.93
CA GLU A 10 -10.32 -7.51 11.91
C GLU A 10 -9.60 -7.01 13.18
N ARG A 11 -8.29 -7.22 13.29
CA ARG A 11 -7.49 -6.78 14.44
C ARG A 11 -7.16 -5.29 14.31
N GLN A 12 -7.62 -4.47 15.26
CA GLN A 12 -7.21 -3.07 15.42
C GLN A 12 -5.85 -2.94 16.14
N ASP A 13 -4.99 -3.94 16.01
CA ASP A 13 -3.70 -3.98 16.71
C ASP A 13 -2.70 -3.12 15.94
N THR A 14 -2.37 -1.95 16.50
CA THR A 14 -1.36 -1.01 16.01
C THR A 14 0.06 -1.57 16.01
N SER A 15 0.24 -2.80 16.52
CA SER A 15 1.49 -3.56 16.51
C SER A 15 1.71 -4.38 15.23
N TYR A 16 0.71 -4.47 14.34
CA TYR A 16 0.83 -5.25 13.11
C TYR A 16 1.76 -4.56 12.10
N CYS A 17 2.84 -5.26 11.75
CA CYS A 17 3.83 -4.81 10.76
C CYS A 17 3.83 -5.82 9.60
N PRO A 18 3.21 -5.50 8.45
CA PRO A 18 3.14 -6.44 7.33
C PRO A 18 4.51 -6.63 6.66
N ASP A 19 4.73 -7.80 6.04
CA ASP A 19 5.93 -8.06 5.24
C ASP A 19 5.87 -7.43 3.84
N LEU A 20 4.67 -7.03 3.39
CA LEU A 20 4.41 -6.48 2.05
C LEU A 20 3.11 -5.67 2.06
N ILE A 21 3.09 -4.56 1.33
CA ILE A 21 1.88 -3.74 1.11
C ILE A 21 1.55 -3.75 -0.38
N LEU A 22 0.33 -4.16 -0.72
CA LEU A 22 -0.26 -3.94 -2.04
C LEU A 22 -1.08 -2.65 -1.98
N MET A 23 -0.68 -1.65 -2.76
CA MET A 23 -1.28 -0.32 -2.75
C MET A 23 -2.04 -0.06 -4.04
N ASP A 24 -3.35 0.20 -3.94
CA ASP A 24 -4.07 0.80 -5.05
C ASP A 24 -3.75 2.30 -5.12
N ILE A 25 -3.51 2.81 -6.33
CA ILE A 25 -3.25 4.24 -6.54
C ILE A 25 -4.56 5.03 -6.59
N GLN A 26 -5.63 4.45 -7.14
CA GLN A 26 -6.92 5.12 -7.32
C GLN A 26 -7.87 4.80 -6.16
N LEU A 27 -7.60 5.40 -5.02
CA LEU A 27 -8.41 5.30 -3.82
C LEU A 27 -9.47 6.43 -3.75
N PRO A 28 -10.67 6.17 -3.19
CA PRO A 28 -11.79 7.11 -3.26
C PRO A 28 -11.69 8.34 -2.34
N VAL A 29 -10.83 8.32 -1.31
CA VAL A 29 -10.75 9.38 -0.29
C VAL A 29 -9.34 9.96 -0.17
N LEU A 30 -8.32 9.11 -0.13
CA LEU A 30 -6.92 9.48 -0.02
C LEU A 30 -6.17 8.80 -1.16
N SER A 31 -5.42 9.51 -2.00
CA SER A 31 -4.70 8.86 -3.10
C SER A 31 -3.71 7.82 -2.58
N GLY A 32 -3.47 6.74 -3.33
CA GLY A 32 -2.47 5.73 -2.94
C GLY A 32 -1.06 6.32 -2.85
N LEU A 33 -0.78 7.40 -3.56
CA LEU A 33 0.48 8.16 -3.45
C LEU A 33 0.61 8.80 -2.07
N ASP A 34 -0.44 9.48 -1.60
CA ASP A 34 -0.43 10.14 -0.29
C ASP A 34 -0.42 9.12 0.85
N ALA A 35 -1.15 8.02 0.69
CA ALA A 35 -1.10 6.89 1.61
C ALA A 35 0.32 6.31 1.69
N THR A 36 1.00 6.13 0.56
CA THR A 36 2.38 5.64 0.53
C THR A 36 3.34 6.61 1.21
N ARG A 37 3.20 7.91 0.99
CA ARG A 37 4.01 8.93 1.69
C ARG A 37 3.81 8.86 3.20
N GLN A 38 2.58 8.67 3.67
CA GLN A 38 2.29 8.49 5.10
C GLN A 38 2.95 7.21 5.64
N ILE A 39 2.84 6.08 4.92
CA ILE A 39 3.51 4.82 5.28
C ILE A 39 5.02 5.01 5.40
N ARG A 40 5.65 5.72 4.44
CA ARG A 40 7.09 6.00 4.46
C ARG A 40 7.52 6.97 5.57
N SER A 41 6.58 7.74 6.14
CA SER A 41 6.87 8.62 7.28
C SER A 41 6.86 7.91 8.64
N ASP A 42 6.30 6.69 8.73
CA ASP A 42 6.41 5.84 9.93
C ASP A 42 7.67 4.96 9.82
N ASP A 43 8.67 5.20 10.68
CA ASP A 43 9.94 4.46 10.69
C ASP A 43 9.79 2.93 10.76
N ARG A 44 8.70 2.45 11.38
CA ARG A 44 8.42 1.01 11.48
C ARG A 44 7.98 0.44 10.13
N MET A 45 7.26 1.22 9.34
CA MET A 45 6.70 0.80 8.05
C MET A 45 7.53 1.25 6.86
N ALA A 46 8.44 2.21 7.04
CA ALA A 46 9.25 2.80 5.99
C ALA A 46 10.12 1.79 5.22
N LYS A 47 10.39 0.62 5.80
CA LYS A 47 11.17 -0.46 5.17
C LYS A 47 10.32 -1.54 4.50
N ILE A 48 9.01 -1.53 4.73
CA ILE A 48 8.11 -2.53 4.17
C ILE A 48 8.02 -2.29 2.66
N PRO A 49 8.19 -3.32 1.82
CA PRO A 49 8.02 -3.16 0.38
C PRO A 49 6.58 -2.75 0.04
N VAL A 50 6.43 -1.74 -0.81
CA VAL A 50 5.13 -1.25 -1.30
C VAL A 50 5.04 -1.50 -2.80
N VAL A 51 4.10 -2.33 -3.21
CA VAL A 51 3.82 -2.63 -4.62
C VAL A 51 2.55 -1.89 -5.02
N ALA A 52 2.69 -0.92 -5.91
CA ALA A 52 1.54 -0.27 -6.51
C ALA A 52 0.85 -1.24 -7.49
N VAL A 53 -0.44 -1.45 -7.30
CA VAL A 53 -1.30 -2.24 -8.19
C VAL A 53 -2.37 -1.32 -8.71
N THR A 54 -2.35 -1.01 -10.00
CA THR A 54 -3.34 -0.11 -10.60
C THR A 54 -3.78 -0.59 -11.97
N ALA A 55 -5.07 -0.40 -12.26
CA ALA A 55 -5.65 -0.73 -13.56
C ALA A 55 -5.29 0.28 -14.65
N SER A 56 -4.80 1.47 -14.29
CA SER A 56 -4.47 2.55 -15.23
C SER A 56 -3.20 3.26 -14.79
N ALA A 57 -2.06 2.87 -15.34
CA ALA A 57 -0.81 3.61 -15.21
C ALA A 57 -0.56 4.40 -16.50
N MET A 58 -0.90 5.70 -16.51
CA MET A 58 -0.53 6.54 -17.66
C MET A 58 0.99 6.75 -17.64
N LYS A 59 1.58 7.02 -18.81
CA LYS A 59 3.05 7.08 -19.01
C LYS A 59 3.78 8.10 -18.10
N GLY A 60 3.07 9.04 -17.48
CA GLY A 60 3.59 10.00 -16.49
C GLY A 60 3.24 9.70 -15.02
N ASP A 61 2.47 8.65 -14.74
CA ASP A 61 2.13 8.25 -13.38
C ASP A 61 3.21 7.38 -12.76
N ARG A 62 3.98 6.66 -13.59
CA ARG A 62 5.05 5.77 -13.14
C ARG A 62 6.08 6.48 -12.27
N GLU A 63 6.57 7.63 -12.73
CA GLU A 63 7.56 8.43 -11.97
C GLU A 63 6.98 8.92 -10.65
N LYS A 64 5.76 9.46 -10.65
CA LYS A 64 5.08 9.93 -9.44
C LYS A 64 4.86 8.82 -8.42
N ILE A 65 4.55 7.60 -8.87
CA ILE A 65 4.36 6.42 -8.02
C ILE A 65 5.69 6.01 -7.37
N LEU A 66 6.78 5.99 -8.12
CA LEU A 66 8.11 5.67 -7.58
C LEU A 66 8.60 6.78 -6.62
N GLU A 67 8.41 8.05 -6.97
CA GLU A 67 8.74 9.20 -6.11
C GLU A 67 7.94 9.24 -4.81
N ALA A 68 6.69 8.76 -4.82
CA ALA A 68 5.90 8.61 -3.61
C ALA A 68 6.45 7.52 -2.67
N GLY A 69 7.36 6.68 -3.17
CA GLY A 69 8.03 5.64 -2.41
C GLY A 69 7.49 4.23 -2.66
N CYS A 70 6.82 3.95 -3.78
CA CYS A 70 6.53 2.57 -4.17
C CYS A 70 7.78 1.90 -4.77
N ASP A 71 8.00 0.64 -4.45
CA ASP A 71 9.17 -0.12 -4.92
C ASP A 71 8.94 -0.76 -6.30
N VAL A 72 7.71 -1.21 -6.54
CA VAL A 72 7.32 -1.92 -7.77
C VAL A 72 5.94 -1.45 -8.21
N ILE A 73 5.70 -1.46 -9.52
CA ILE A 73 4.41 -1.12 -10.12
C ILE A 73 3.94 -2.28 -11.00
N ILE A 74 2.73 -2.74 -10.74
CA ILE A 74 2.02 -3.75 -11.52
C ILE A 74 0.79 -3.09 -12.12
N CYS A 75 0.73 -3.03 -13.45
CA CYS A 75 -0.42 -2.54 -14.20
C CYS A 75 -0.66 -3.42 -15.44
N PRO A 76 -1.93 -3.66 -15.82
CA PRO A 76 -2.23 -4.43 -17.03
C PRO A 76 -1.81 -3.62 -18.27
N ASN A 77 -1.02 -4.23 -19.15
CA ASN A 77 -0.46 -3.68 -20.40
C ASN A 77 0.77 -2.76 -20.25
N ASN A 78 1.91 -3.33 -19.84
CA ASN A 78 3.21 -2.84 -20.32
C ASN A 78 4.03 -3.98 -20.92
#